data_AF-A0A7K0LCF4-F1
#
_entry.id   AF-A0A7K0LCF4-F1
#
_cell.length_a   1.000
_cell.length_b   1.000
_cell.length_c   1.000
_cell.angle_alpha   90.00
_cell.angle_beta   90.00
_cell.angle_gamma   90.00
#
_symmetry.space_group_name_H-M   'P 1'
#
loop_
_entity.id
_entity.type
_entity.pdbx_description
1 polymer ?
#
loop_
_entity_poly.entity_id
_entity_poly.type
_entity_poly.pdbx_seq_one_letter_code
_entity_poly.pdbx_strand_id
1 'polypeptide(L)'
;MCGIICVVSRPSGRPLPIAADIVRALDQAIAAGDRAAIAECAQIVAEADAALRGDAGLGALYNNAAFAAELVSRVERLERISFTAEQALENSSGLPAAEIERRSNELIALRDASWSLRNDRIHNANMVLDLAGADATTSARNAYFTIQQSFAAIDRMEVRGRDSAGVNVLVWGHEIEASDNRVVPLLAGRTDDPLFTSRSVRVGNATRAWSFVYKAAAEIGELGDNTRVMRDAVRSDELLRLLVSQPSARVSVIGHTRWASVGIISEPNAHPVNSEEVGAAAGAPYLVAALNGDVDNHAEITLRRSLKIAEPITTDAKVIPTAVSRLISGGSSLEEAFRATVSEFEGSVAIAAASADAPNTVMLALRGSGQGLCVGLAEDRFIVASEPYGVVEETLGYLRMDGEALAVDNDPSS
;
A
#
# COMPACT_ATOMS: atom_id res chain seq x y z
N MET A 1 13.20 2.22 10.15
CA MET A 1 13.00 1.07 9.26
C MET A 1 12.42 1.62 7.96
N CYS A 2 13.02 1.25 6.83
CA CYS A 2 12.40 1.51 5.53
C CYS A 2 11.22 0.54 5.34
N GLY A 3 10.20 0.93 4.59
CA GLY A 3 9.04 0.08 4.36
C GLY A 3 8.56 0.14 2.92
N ILE A 4 8.51 -0.99 2.22
CA ILE A 4 7.82 -1.12 0.93
C ILE A 4 6.35 -1.42 1.21
N ILE A 5 5.45 -0.78 0.48
CA ILE A 5 4.04 -1.16 0.35
C ILE A 5 3.67 -1.27 -1.13
N CYS A 6 2.96 -2.31 -1.53
CA CYS A 6 2.30 -2.36 -2.82
C CYS A 6 0.88 -2.83 -2.67
N VAL A 7 -0.06 -2.23 -3.38
CA VAL A 7 -1.45 -2.68 -3.41
C VAL A 7 -1.90 -2.84 -4.85
N VAL A 8 -2.28 -4.06 -5.21
CA VAL A 8 -2.82 -4.39 -6.53
C VAL A 8 -4.29 -4.74 -6.37
N SER A 9 -5.17 -3.79 -6.70
CA SER A 9 -6.62 -3.96 -6.60
C SER A 9 -7.16 -4.89 -7.69
N ARG A 10 -8.22 -5.64 -7.38
CA ARG A 10 -8.98 -6.51 -8.27
C ARG A 10 -10.48 -6.27 -8.03
N PRO A 11 -11.34 -6.48 -9.03
CA PRO A 11 -12.78 -6.30 -8.83
C PRO A 11 -13.29 -7.23 -7.72
N SER A 12 -13.96 -6.69 -6.71
CA SER A 12 -14.68 -7.51 -5.73
C SER A 12 -15.94 -8.11 -6.37
N GLY A 13 -16.17 -9.39 -6.11
CA GLY A 13 -17.42 -10.08 -6.46
C GLY A 13 -18.43 -10.13 -5.31
N ARG A 14 -18.10 -9.59 -4.14
CA ARG A 14 -18.92 -9.70 -2.93
C ARG A 14 -19.98 -8.60 -2.90
N PRO A 15 -21.26 -8.94 -2.58
CA PRO A 15 -22.29 -7.93 -2.40
C PRO A 15 -21.95 -7.01 -1.23
N LEU A 16 -22.42 -5.77 -1.30
CA LEU A 16 -22.30 -4.83 -0.19
C LEU A 16 -22.98 -5.40 1.07
N PRO A 17 -22.29 -5.41 2.24
CA PRO A 17 -22.91 -5.76 3.50
C PRO A 17 -24.14 -4.89 3.80
N ILE A 18 -25.18 -5.51 4.35
CA ILE A 18 -26.37 -4.79 4.79
C ILE A 18 -26.10 -4.21 6.18
N ALA A 19 -26.12 -2.88 6.30
CA ALA A 19 -25.85 -2.17 7.55
C ALA A 19 -26.66 -2.70 8.75
N ALA A 20 -27.96 -2.97 8.55
CA ALA A 20 -28.85 -3.49 9.58
C ALA A 20 -28.44 -4.89 10.09
N ASP A 21 -27.83 -5.72 9.24
CA ASP A 21 -27.37 -7.05 9.64
C ASP A 21 -26.08 -6.96 10.46
N ILE A 22 -25.15 -6.07 10.08
CA ILE A 22 -23.94 -5.79 10.86
C ILE A 22 -24.29 -5.21 12.23
N VAL A 23 -25.21 -4.24 12.28
CA VAL A 23 -25.69 -3.67 13.55
C VAL A 23 -26.30 -4.75 14.44
N ARG A 24 -27.15 -5.62 13.88
CA ARG A 24 -27.77 -6.74 14.63
C ARG A 24 -26.73 -7.73 15.15
N ALA A 25 -25.70 -8.05 14.35
CA ALA A 25 -24.62 -8.92 14.77
C ALA A 25 -23.85 -8.32 15.96
N LEU A 26 -23.53 -7.02 15.92
CA LEU A 26 -22.86 -6.35 17.04
C LEU A 26 -23.74 -6.26 18.29
N ASP A 27 -25.06 -6.08 18.15
CA ASP A 27 -25.99 -6.14 19.28
C ASP A 27 -26.02 -7.56 19.91
N GLN A 28 -25.92 -8.62 19.10
CA GLN A 28 -25.79 -9.99 19.59
C GLN A 28 -24.44 -10.21 20.30
N ALA A 29 -23.33 -9.70 19.75
CA ALA A 29 -22.02 -9.77 20.37
C ALA A 29 -22.02 -9.10 21.75
N ILE A 30 -22.59 -7.89 21.84
CA ILE A 30 -22.74 -7.17 23.11
C ILE A 30 -23.56 -8.00 24.11
N ALA A 31 -24.68 -8.59 23.68
CA ALA A 31 -25.49 -9.44 24.56
C ALA A 31 -24.73 -10.69 25.05
N ALA A 32 -23.84 -11.28 24.24
CA ALA A 32 -22.95 -12.36 24.65
C ALA A 32 -21.92 -11.86 25.67
N GLY A 33 -21.29 -10.71 25.41
CA GLY A 33 -20.37 -10.05 26.33
C GLY A 33 -20.98 -9.70 27.68
N ASP A 34 -22.21 -9.18 27.70
CA ASP A 34 -22.98 -8.87 28.93
C ASP A 34 -23.24 -10.13 29.79
N ARG A 35 -23.28 -11.31 29.18
CA ARG A 35 -23.37 -12.62 29.88
C ARG A 35 -22.00 -13.24 30.16
N ALA A 36 -20.91 -12.50 29.98
CA ALA A 36 -19.52 -12.95 30.10
C ALA A 36 -19.10 -14.08 29.13
N ALA A 37 -19.82 -14.26 28.01
CA ALA A 37 -19.43 -15.17 26.94
C ALA A 37 -18.43 -14.49 25.97
N ILE A 38 -17.21 -14.24 26.46
CA ILE A 38 -16.21 -13.43 25.74
C ILE A 38 -15.76 -14.07 24.42
N ALA A 39 -15.59 -15.39 24.37
CA ALA A 39 -15.25 -16.09 23.12
C ALA A 39 -16.33 -15.91 22.03
N GLU A 40 -17.61 -16.07 22.39
CA GLU A 40 -18.75 -15.86 21.47
C GLU A 40 -18.81 -14.40 21.02
N CYS A 41 -18.66 -13.46 21.96
CA CYS A 41 -18.58 -12.03 21.66
C CYS A 41 -17.47 -11.74 20.65
N ALA A 42 -16.24 -12.17 20.92
CA ALA A 42 -15.08 -11.97 20.06
C ALA A 42 -15.31 -12.53 18.65
N GLN A 43 -15.86 -13.73 18.55
CA GLN A 43 -16.16 -14.37 17.26
C GLN A 43 -17.14 -13.53 16.43
N ILE A 44 -18.26 -13.09 17.03
CA ILE A 44 -19.28 -12.31 16.30
C ILE A 44 -18.71 -10.95 15.86
N VAL A 45 -17.90 -10.29 16.70
CA VAL A 45 -17.23 -9.03 16.32
C VAL A 45 -16.24 -9.24 15.18
N ALA A 46 -15.48 -10.35 15.21
CA ALA A 46 -14.55 -10.68 14.14
C ALA A 46 -15.27 -10.98 12.81
N GLU A 47 -16.42 -11.65 12.83
CA GLU A 47 -17.26 -11.87 11.64
C GLU A 47 -17.81 -10.55 11.08
N ALA A 48 -18.22 -9.62 11.95
CA ALA A 48 -18.65 -8.28 11.55
C ALA A 48 -17.50 -7.44 10.95
N ASP A 49 -16.30 -7.48 11.52
CA ASP A 49 -15.09 -6.87 10.94
C ASP A 49 -14.80 -7.47 9.55
N ALA A 50 -14.77 -8.79 9.44
CA ALA A 50 -14.48 -9.48 8.19
C ALA A 50 -15.48 -9.10 7.08
N ALA A 51 -16.76 -8.96 7.41
CA ALA A 51 -17.77 -8.49 6.47
C ALA A 51 -17.51 -7.06 5.97
N LEU A 52 -16.83 -6.22 6.74
CA LEU A 52 -16.52 -4.83 6.40
C LEU A 52 -15.15 -4.62 5.72
N ARG A 53 -14.40 -5.67 5.39
CA ARG A 53 -13.12 -5.58 4.66
C ARG A 53 -13.29 -5.29 3.17
N GLY A 54 -12.24 -4.82 2.50
CA GLY A 54 -12.25 -4.62 1.05
C GLY A 54 -13.27 -3.58 0.53
N ASP A 55 -13.43 -3.55 -0.78
CA ASP A 55 -14.26 -2.58 -1.53
C ASP A 55 -15.74 -2.66 -1.14
N ALA A 56 -16.25 -3.87 -0.89
CA ALA A 56 -17.65 -4.09 -0.52
C ALA A 56 -17.96 -3.52 0.87
N GLY A 57 -17.07 -3.76 1.84
CA GLY A 57 -17.21 -3.24 3.20
C GLY A 57 -17.04 -1.73 3.27
N LEU A 58 -16.02 -1.18 2.61
CA LEU A 58 -15.90 0.25 2.42
C LEU A 58 -17.16 0.84 1.79
N GLY A 59 -17.70 0.18 0.75
CA GLY A 59 -18.88 0.67 0.07
C GLY A 59 -20.14 0.75 0.94
N ALA A 60 -20.27 -0.10 1.96
CA ALA A 60 -21.38 -0.03 2.91
C ALA A 60 -21.22 1.14 3.91
N LEU A 61 -19.98 1.47 4.27
CA LEU A 61 -19.64 2.57 5.17
C LEU A 61 -19.59 3.94 4.48
N TYR A 62 -19.27 3.94 3.18
CA TYR A 62 -18.98 5.15 2.43
C TYR A 62 -20.16 6.12 2.40
N ASN A 63 -19.91 7.35 2.85
CA ASN A 63 -20.92 8.40 2.95
C ASN A 63 -22.19 7.97 3.73
N ASN A 64 -22.04 7.08 4.71
CA ASN A 64 -23.12 6.58 5.55
C ASN A 64 -22.86 6.91 7.03
N ALA A 65 -22.97 8.20 7.36
CA ALA A 65 -22.68 8.72 8.69
C ALA A 65 -23.54 8.08 9.80
N ALA A 66 -24.80 7.74 9.49
CA ALA A 66 -25.68 7.05 10.41
C ALA A 66 -25.15 5.66 10.76
N PHE A 67 -24.78 4.85 9.76
CA PHE A 67 -24.21 3.53 10.00
C PHE A 67 -22.87 3.60 10.74
N ALA A 68 -21.98 4.53 10.36
CA ALA A 68 -20.72 4.75 11.06
C ALA A 68 -20.94 5.08 12.55
N ALA A 69 -21.90 5.95 12.87
CA ALA A 69 -22.24 6.30 14.25
C ALA A 69 -22.78 5.09 15.04
N GLU A 70 -23.63 4.26 14.43
CA GLU A 70 -24.12 3.03 15.05
C GLU A 70 -22.98 2.06 15.38
N LEU A 71 -21.98 1.93 14.49
CA LEU A 71 -20.81 1.10 14.75
C LEU A 71 -19.94 1.67 15.87
N VAL A 72 -19.64 2.97 15.86
CA VAL A 72 -18.85 3.63 16.92
C VAL A 72 -19.47 3.38 18.28
N SER A 73 -20.79 3.60 18.42
CA SER A 73 -21.49 3.40 19.69
C SER A 73 -21.38 1.96 20.21
N ARG A 74 -21.37 0.96 19.31
CA ARG A 74 -21.26 -0.45 19.68
C ARG A 74 -19.84 -0.86 20.00
N VAL A 75 -18.86 -0.34 19.27
CA VAL A 75 -17.44 -0.55 19.60
C VAL A 75 -17.13 0.01 20.99
N GLU A 76 -17.65 1.18 21.36
CA GLU A 76 -17.50 1.73 22.73
C GLU A 76 -18.14 0.84 23.82
N ARG A 77 -19.20 0.10 23.50
CA ARG A 77 -19.79 -0.89 24.42
C ARG A 77 -18.91 -2.13 24.53
N LEU A 78 -18.37 -2.62 23.42
CA LEU A 78 -17.47 -3.77 23.38
C LEU A 78 -16.15 -3.50 24.12
N GLU A 79 -15.60 -2.30 24.00
CA GLU A 79 -14.42 -1.86 24.75
C GLU A 79 -14.68 -1.87 26.27
N ARG A 80 -15.86 -1.42 26.71
CA ARG A 80 -16.26 -1.50 28.12
C ARG A 80 -16.43 -2.95 28.60
N ILE A 81 -17.03 -3.81 27.79
CA ILE A 81 -17.15 -5.25 28.08
C ILE A 81 -15.76 -5.87 28.26
N SER A 82 -14.84 -5.61 27.33
CA SER A 82 -13.46 -6.11 27.41
C SER A 82 -12.74 -5.63 28.67
N PHE A 83 -12.89 -4.35 29.03
CA PHE A 83 -12.33 -3.80 30.25
C PHE A 83 -12.90 -4.44 31.53
N THR A 84 -14.22 -4.62 31.61
CA THR A 84 -14.86 -5.31 32.75
C THR A 84 -14.40 -6.76 32.87
N ALA A 85 -14.26 -7.47 31.74
CA ALA A 85 -13.83 -8.86 31.73
C ALA A 85 -12.33 -9.02 32.08
N GLU A 86 -11.47 -8.07 31.69
CA GLU A 86 -10.08 -8.02 32.16
C GLU A 86 -10.00 -7.82 33.67
N GLN A 87 -10.74 -6.86 34.24
CA GLN A 87 -10.79 -6.67 35.70
C GLN A 87 -11.29 -7.91 36.44
N ALA A 88 -12.28 -8.62 35.88
CA ALA A 88 -12.76 -9.87 36.47
C ALA A 88 -11.68 -10.95 36.45
N LEU A 89 -10.87 -11.03 35.39
CA LEU A 89 -9.75 -11.96 35.28
C LEU A 89 -8.62 -11.62 36.28
N GLU A 90 -8.24 -10.34 36.39
CA GLU A 90 -7.21 -9.87 37.32
C GLU A 90 -7.59 -10.11 38.79
N ASN A 91 -8.86 -9.94 39.14
CA ASN A 91 -9.37 -10.16 40.49
C ASN A 91 -9.66 -11.64 40.80
N SER A 92 -9.52 -12.55 39.83
CA SER A 92 -9.76 -13.97 40.03
C SER A 92 -8.62 -14.61 40.83
N SER A 93 -8.96 -15.32 41.91
CA SER A 93 -7.99 -16.10 42.70
C SER A 93 -8.18 -17.60 42.46
N GLY A 94 -7.07 -18.34 42.39
CA GLY A 94 -7.10 -19.80 42.29
C GLY A 94 -7.47 -20.38 40.91
N LEU A 95 -7.46 -19.57 39.84
CA LEU A 95 -7.61 -20.09 38.48
C LEU A 95 -6.33 -20.84 38.04
N PRO A 96 -6.47 -22.01 37.38
CA PRO A 96 -5.34 -22.67 36.73
C PRO A 96 -4.71 -21.78 35.64
N ALA A 97 -3.40 -21.87 35.45
CA ALA A 97 -2.68 -21.06 34.46
C ALA A 97 -3.25 -21.19 33.04
N ALA A 98 -3.63 -22.40 32.62
CA ALA A 98 -4.23 -22.64 31.30
C ALA A 98 -5.58 -21.91 31.11
N GLU A 99 -6.36 -21.74 32.18
CA GLU A 99 -7.63 -21.02 32.13
C GLU A 99 -7.42 -19.50 32.04
N ILE A 100 -6.37 -18.99 32.70
CA ILE A 100 -5.95 -17.59 32.58
C ILE A 100 -5.51 -17.30 31.14
N GLU A 101 -4.66 -18.16 30.58
CA GLU A 101 -4.18 -18.04 29.19
C GLU A 101 -5.34 -18.07 28.19
N ARG A 102 -6.27 -19.02 28.33
CA ARG A 102 -7.46 -19.11 27.47
C ARG A 102 -8.29 -17.83 27.50
N ARG A 103 -8.63 -17.33 28.70
CA ARG A 103 -9.43 -16.09 28.83
C ARG A 103 -8.70 -14.85 28.35
N SER A 104 -7.38 -14.80 28.54
CA SER A 104 -6.54 -13.72 28.01
C SER A 104 -6.59 -13.69 26.48
N ASN A 105 -6.47 -14.85 25.83
CA ASN A 105 -6.56 -14.95 24.37
C ASN A 105 -7.94 -14.54 23.84
N GLU A 106 -9.02 -14.88 24.55
CA GLU A 106 -10.39 -14.45 24.22
C GLU A 106 -10.55 -12.92 24.33
N LEU A 107 -9.95 -12.30 25.34
CA LEU A 107 -9.95 -10.85 25.50
C LEU A 107 -9.14 -10.15 24.41
N ILE A 108 -7.98 -10.70 24.05
CA ILE A 108 -7.15 -10.20 22.94
C ILE A 108 -7.96 -10.24 21.65
N ALA A 109 -8.60 -11.37 21.33
CA ALA A 109 -9.42 -11.49 20.12
C ALA A 109 -10.57 -10.47 20.08
N LEU A 110 -11.25 -10.22 21.19
CA LEU A 110 -12.30 -9.19 21.27
C LEU A 110 -11.73 -7.77 21.06
N ARG A 111 -10.57 -7.47 21.66
CA ARG A 111 -9.89 -6.17 21.52
C ARG A 111 -9.45 -5.92 20.11
N ASP A 112 -8.79 -6.90 19.49
CA ASP A 112 -8.28 -6.79 18.13
C ASP A 112 -9.42 -6.55 17.14
N ALA A 113 -10.50 -7.34 17.22
CA ALA A 113 -11.65 -7.17 16.33
C ALA A 113 -12.36 -5.82 16.54
N SER A 114 -12.51 -5.37 17.79
CA SER A 114 -13.10 -4.06 18.10
C SER A 114 -12.21 -2.91 17.63
N TRP A 115 -10.89 -3.07 17.78
CA TRP A 115 -9.90 -2.10 17.32
C TRP A 115 -9.91 -1.99 15.80
N SER A 116 -9.96 -3.11 15.07
CA SER A 116 -10.05 -3.09 13.60
C SER A 116 -11.33 -2.44 13.10
N LEU A 117 -12.49 -2.70 13.72
CA LEU A 117 -13.72 -1.98 13.37
C LEU A 117 -13.56 -0.46 13.48
N ARG A 118 -12.95 0.03 14.56
CA ARG A 118 -12.73 1.47 14.78
C ARG A 118 -11.67 2.07 13.86
N ASN A 119 -10.50 1.45 13.82
CA ASN A 119 -9.28 2.05 13.27
C ASN A 119 -8.97 1.60 11.84
N ASP A 120 -9.47 0.45 11.41
CA ASP A 120 -9.23 -0.07 10.05
C ASP A 120 -10.48 0.07 9.16
N ARG A 121 -11.71 -0.05 9.71
CA ARG A 121 -12.95 0.08 8.91
C ARG A 121 -13.48 1.50 8.91
N ILE A 122 -13.90 1.99 10.08
CA ILE A 122 -14.57 3.29 10.19
C ILE A 122 -13.59 4.42 9.84
N HIS A 123 -12.39 4.40 10.41
CA HIS A 123 -11.38 5.42 10.13
C HIS A 123 -11.03 5.49 8.63
N ASN A 124 -10.73 4.36 7.97
CA ASN A 124 -10.42 4.39 6.55
C ASN A 124 -11.61 4.82 5.69
N ALA A 125 -12.85 4.44 6.02
CA ALA A 125 -14.02 4.94 5.31
C ALA A 125 -14.12 6.47 5.36
N ASN A 126 -13.81 7.07 6.51
CA ASN A 126 -13.75 8.53 6.66
C ASN A 126 -12.59 9.15 5.88
N MET A 127 -11.40 8.53 5.89
CA MET A 127 -10.25 9.01 5.11
C MET A 127 -10.50 8.92 3.61
N VAL A 128 -11.13 7.86 3.12
CA VAL A 128 -11.50 7.73 1.71
C VAL A 128 -12.58 8.74 1.35
N LEU A 129 -13.55 9.01 2.23
CA LEU A 129 -14.56 10.05 2.02
C LEU A 129 -13.91 11.44 1.89
N ASP A 130 -12.91 11.74 2.71
CA ASP A 130 -12.16 13.00 2.67
C ASP A 130 -11.31 13.15 1.39
N LEU A 131 -10.70 12.06 0.90
CA LEU A 131 -9.91 12.07 -0.34
C LEU A 131 -10.79 12.15 -1.60
N ALA A 132 -11.85 11.33 -1.65
CA ALA A 132 -12.65 11.11 -2.84
C ALA A 132 -13.83 12.10 -2.98
N GLY A 133 -14.37 12.59 -1.86
CA GLY A 133 -15.56 13.44 -1.80
C GLY A 133 -16.88 12.65 -1.90
N ALA A 134 -17.95 13.14 -1.27
CA ALA A 134 -19.22 12.41 -1.09
C ALA A 134 -19.87 11.84 -2.37
N ASP A 135 -19.65 12.49 -3.52
CA ASP A 135 -20.25 12.13 -4.81
C ASP A 135 -19.31 11.27 -5.69
N ALA A 136 -18.26 10.69 -5.12
CA ALA A 136 -17.32 9.86 -5.85
C ALA A 136 -18.01 8.66 -6.52
N THR A 137 -17.62 8.36 -7.76
CA THR A 137 -18.05 7.12 -8.43
C THR A 137 -17.48 5.91 -7.70
N THR A 138 -18.04 4.72 -7.94
CA THR A 138 -17.52 3.46 -7.37
C THR A 138 -16.04 3.26 -7.69
N SER A 139 -15.63 3.53 -8.93
CA SER A 139 -14.23 3.40 -9.37
C SER A 139 -13.31 4.38 -8.65
N ALA A 140 -13.74 5.65 -8.49
CA ALA A 140 -12.98 6.63 -7.73
C ALA A 140 -12.85 6.23 -6.26
N ARG A 141 -13.95 5.84 -5.62
CA ARG A 141 -13.95 5.38 -4.22
C ARG A 141 -12.97 4.23 -4.00
N ASN A 142 -13.02 3.20 -4.84
CA ASN A 142 -12.14 2.03 -4.70
C ASN A 142 -10.67 2.38 -5.01
N ALA A 143 -10.42 3.32 -5.94
CA ALA A 143 -9.09 3.84 -6.21
C ALA A 143 -8.50 4.59 -5.02
N TYR A 144 -9.26 5.53 -4.44
CA TYR A 144 -8.83 6.26 -3.24
C TYR A 144 -8.70 5.36 -2.02
N PHE A 145 -9.45 4.25 -1.93
CA PHE A 145 -9.23 3.23 -0.92
C PHE A 145 -7.87 2.54 -1.06
N THR A 146 -7.52 2.14 -2.28
CA THR A 146 -6.19 1.55 -2.57
C THR A 146 -5.05 2.50 -2.21
N ILE A 147 -5.22 3.79 -2.50
CA ILE A 147 -4.26 4.83 -2.14
C ILE A 147 -4.20 5.02 -0.62
N GLN A 148 -5.34 5.13 0.06
CA GLN A 148 -5.40 5.33 1.52
C GLN A 148 -4.82 4.14 2.29
N GLN A 149 -5.07 2.91 1.85
CA GLN A 149 -4.44 1.72 2.45
C GLN A 149 -2.91 1.79 2.36
N SER A 150 -2.40 2.28 1.24
CA SER A 150 -0.96 2.46 1.06
C SER A 150 -0.41 3.50 2.05
N PHE A 151 -1.14 4.60 2.27
CA PHE A 151 -0.76 5.58 3.29
C PHE A 151 -0.89 5.04 4.72
N ALA A 152 -1.94 4.30 5.05
CA ALA A 152 -2.13 3.70 6.37
C ALA A 152 -1.05 2.65 6.67
N ALA A 153 -0.60 1.88 5.67
CA ALA A 153 0.53 0.98 5.81
C ALA A 153 1.84 1.76 6.03
N ILE A 154 2.06 2.86 5.30
CA ILE A 154 3.21 3.74 5.52
C ILE A 154 3.17 4.33 6.93
N ASP A 155 2.02 4.82 7.43
CA ASP A 155 1.91 5.37 8.79
C ASP A 155 2.33 4.36 9.87
N ARG A 156 2.04 3.06 9.67
CA ARG A 156 2.43 1.98 10.60
C ARG A 156 3.91 1.61 10.50
N MET A 157 4.53 1.77 9.34
CA MET A 157 5.92 1.38 9.07
C MET A 157 6.92 2.54 9.17
N GLU A 158 6.43 3.78 9.05
CA GLU A 158 7.26 4.98 9.11
C GLU A 158 7.93 5.08 10.49
N VAL A 159 9.22 5.40 10.45
CA VAL A 159 9.97 5.81 11.63
C VAL A 159 10.60 7.16 11.35
N ARG A 160 10.87 7.92 12.41
CA ARG A 160 11.46 9.27 12.27
C ARG A 160 12.98 9.26 12.28
N GLY A 161 13.54 10.15 11.45
CA GLY A 161 14.96 10.45 11.35
C GLY A 161 15.49 10.17 9.95
N ARG A 162 15.99 11.22 9.28
CA ARG A 162 16.58 11.13 7.93
C ARG A 162 15.66 10.43 6.91
N ASP A 163 14.38 10.75 6.96
CA ASP A 163 13.34 10.02 6.24
C ASP A 163 12.71 10.81 5.09
N SER A 164 12.29 10.05 4.08
CA SER A 164 11.49 10.52 2.95
C SER A 164 10.49 9.44 2.59
N ALA A 165 9.35 9.79 2.03
CA ALA A 165 8.37 8.82 1.59
C ALA A 165 7.84 9.18 0.20
N GLY A 166 7.34 8.18 -0.50
CA GLY A 166 6.70 8.37 -1.78
C GLY A 166 5.66 7.31 -2.06
N VAL A 167 4.69 7.68 -2.88
CA VAL A 167 3.64 6.81 -3.40
C VAL A 167 3.52 7.07 -4.90
N ASN A 168 3.66 6.01 -5.68
CA ASN A 168 3.32 6.00 -7.09
C ASN A 168 1.97 5.30 -7.29
N VAL A 169 1.08 5.92 -8.06
CA VAL A 169 -0.22 5.40 -8.44
C VAL A 169 -0.23 5.19 -9.95
N LEU A 170 -0.34 3.94 -10.40
CA LEU A 170 -0.62 3.63 -11.79
C LEU A 170 -2.14 3.58 -11.97
N VAL A 171 -2.67 4.33 -12.93
CA VAL A 171 -4.10 4.42 -13.24
C VAL A 171 -4.34 3.96 -14.67
N TRP A 172 -5.19 2.97 -14.89
CA TRP A 172 -5.52 2.46 -16.23
C TRP A 172 -7.03 2.20 -16.37
N GLY A 173 -7.49 1.88 -17.59
CA GLY A 173 -8.92 1.63 -17.87
C GLY A 173 -9.80 2.89 -17.79
N HIS A 174 -9.18 4.07 -17.78
CA HIS A 174 -9.88 5.35 -17.73
C HIS A 174 -10.31 5.86 -19.12
N GLU A 175 -9.77 5.32 -20.22
CA GLU A 175 -10.15 5.67 -21.60
C GLU A 175 -10.04 7.16 -21.96
N ILE A 176 -9.17 7.91 -21.28
CA ILE A 176 -8.92 9.34 -21.56
C ILE A 176 -7.55 9.49 -22.23
N GLU A 177 -7.48 10.29 -23.29
CA GLU A 177 -6.24 10.60 -23.99
C GLU A 177 -5.56 11.86 -23.42
N ALA A 178 -4.23 11.94 -23.52
CA ALA A 178 -3.46 13.11 -23.10
C ALA A 178 -3.83 14.39 -23.87
N SER A 179 -4.40 14.24 -25.06
CA SER A 179 -4.90 15.30 -25.94
C SER A 179 -6.29 15.83 -25.56
N ASP A 180 -7.00 15.21 -24.61
CA ASP A 180 -8.33 15.66 -24.17
C ASP A 180 -8.25 17.11 -23.62
N ASN A 181 -9.15 17.99 -24.07
CA ASN A 181 -9.16 19.39 -23.68
C ASN A 181 -9.31 19.62 -22.16
N ARG A 182 -9.90 18.67 -21.44
CA ARG A 182 -10.01 18.70 -19.97
C ARG A 182 -8.69 18.35 -19.28
N VAL A 183 -7.86 17.57 -19.95
CA VAL A 183 -6.59 17.05 -19.44
C VAL A 183 -5.44 18.00 -19.71
N VAL A 184 -5.34 18.56 -20.92
CA VAL A 184 -4.19 19.38 -21.36
C VAL A 184 -3.79 20.44 -20.32
N PRO A 185 -4.71 21.23 -19.74
CA PRO A 185 -4.36 22.21 -18.71
C PRO A 185 -3.83 21.56 -17.42
N LEU A 186 -4.34 20.39 -17.05
CA LEU A 186 -4.01 19.68 -15.82
C LEU A 186 -2.69 18.89 -15.91
N LEU A 187 -2.23 18.58 -17.13
CA LEU A 187 -0.93 17.94 -17.40
C LEU A 187 0.23 18.94 -17.51
N ALA A 188 -0.05 20.22 -17.75
CA ALA A 188 0.95 21.23 -18.04
C ALA A 188 2.04 21.29 -16.94
N GLY A 189 3.31 21.12 -17.34
CA GLY A 189 4.46 21.16 -16.43
C GLY A 189 4.67 19.91 -15.57
N ARG A 190 3.88 18.84 -15.76
CA ARG A 190 3.97 17.61 -14.94
C ARG A 190 4.66 16.45 -15.65
N THR A 191 4.75 16.48 -16.98
CA THR A 191 5.26 15.36 -17.79
C THR A 191 6.77 15.33 -17.96
N ASP A 192 7.44 16.46 -17.79
CA ASP A 192 8.82 16.66 -18.24
C ASP A 192 9.80 16.91 -17.08
N ASP A 193 9.42 16.58 -15.84
CA ASP A 193 10.30 16.72 -14.68
C ASP A 193 11.36 15.59 -14.64
N PRO A 194 12.64 15.86 -14.96
CA PRO A 194 13.67 14.83 -15.03
C PRO A 194 14.02 14.24 -13.65
N LEU A 195 13.58 14.88 -12.56
CA LEU A 195 13.87 14.45 -11.19
C LEU A 195 12.76 13.59 -10.58
N PHE A 196 11.62 13.45 -11.27
CA PHE A 196 10.48 12.65 -10.82
C PHE A 196 10.05 12.98 -9.38
N THR A 197 9.94 14.29 -9.12
CA THR A 197 9.50 14.91 -7.86
C THR A 197 7.98 14.87 -7.72
N SER A 198 7.50 15.29 -6.56
CA SER A 198 6.08 15.21 -6.20
C SER A 198 5.18 15.86 -7.25
N ARG A 199 4.04 15.22 -7.55
CA ARG A 199 3.05 15.56 -8.58
C ARG A 199 3.49 15.37 -10.03
N SER A 200 4.67 14.83 -10.30
CA SER A 200 5.04 14.38 -11.64
C SER A 200 4.05 13.34 -12.18
N VAL A 201 3.80 13.41 -13.49
CA VAL A 201 2.93 12.47 -14.21
C VAL A 201 3.69 11.90 -15.40
N ARG A 202 3.53 10.60 -15.67
CA ARG A 202 3.99 9.98 -16.91
C ARG A 202 2.84 9.25 -17.57
N VAL A 203 2.63 9.55 -18.84
CA VAL A 203 1.58 8.96 -19.66
C VAL A 203 2.17 7.75 -20.37
N GLY A 204 1.65 6.55 -20.06
CA GLY A 204 2.06 5.33 -20.75
C GLY A 204 1.64 5.34 -22.23
N ASN A 205 2.44 4.70 -23.08
CA ASN A 205 2.21 4.68 -24.52
C ASN A 205 1.11 3.68 -24.92
N ALA A 206 1.32 2.39 -24.62
CA ALA A 206 0.55 1.29 -25.22
C ALA A 206 -0.69 0.87 -24.40
N THR A 207 -0.56 0.81 -23.09
CA THR A 207 -1.61 0.33 -22.16
C THR A 207 -2.52 1.43 -21.63
N ARG A 208 -2.23 2.69 -21.97
CA ARG A 208 -2.89 3.88 -21.40
C ARG A 208 -2.80 3.93 -19.87
N ALA A 209 -1.83 3.27 -19.23
CA ALA A 209 -1.62 3.44 -17.80
C ALA A 209 -0.87 4.74 -17.53
N TRP A 210 -1.38 5.57 -16.61
CA TRP A 210 -0.76 6.83 -16.23
C TRP A 210 -0.16 6.69 -14.84
N SER A 211 1.09 7.12 -14.72
CA SER A 211 1.85 7.10 -13.48
C SER A 211 1.79 8.47 -12.82
N PHE A 212 1.27 8.50 -11.60
CA PHE A 212 1.25 9.69 -10.73
C PHE A 212 2.19 9.43 -9.56
N VAL A 213 3.05 10.38 -9.21
CA VAL A 213 3.90 10.23 -8.03
C VAL A 213 3.68 11.36 -7.04
N TYR A 214 3.64 11.02 -5.76
CA TYR A 214 3.56 11.94 -4.65
C TYR A 214 4.72 11.63 -3.72
N LYS A 215 5.51 12.64 -3.38
CA LYS A 215 6.71 12.47 -2.57
C LYS A 215 6.76 13.54 -1.49
N ALA A 216 7.40 13.20 -0.39
CA ALA A 216 7.76 14.11 0.68
C ALA A 216 9.15 13.71 1.19
N ALA A 217 9.99 14.70 1.47
CA ALA A 217 11.30 14.48 2.06
C ALA A 217 11.59 15.62 3.03
N ALA A 218 11.88 15.28 4.29
CA ALA A 218 12.16 16.26 5.33
C ALA A 218 13.20 15.71 6.30
N GLU A 219 14.30 16.45 6.49
CA GLU A 219 15.35 16.05 7.44
C GLU A 219 14.85 16.09 8.90
N ILE A 220 13.90 16.98 9.20
CA ILE A 220 13.32 17.23 10.53
C ILE A 220 11.80 17.41 10.38
N GLY A 221 11.02 16.88 11.33
CA GLY A 221 9.54 16.82 11.31
C GLY A 221 8.99 15.76 12.27
N GLU A 222 7.67 15.58 12.28
CA GLU A 222 6.92 14.67 13.15
C GLU A 222 6.44 13.40 12.41
N LEU A 223 6.09 12.34 13.16
CA LEU A 223 5.52 11.11 12.60
C LEU A 223 4.21 11.41 11.88
N GLY A 224 4.05 10.93 10.65
CA GLY A 224 2.88 11.19 9.81
C GLY A 224 2.95 12.50 9.01
N ASP A 225 4.02 13.30 9.11
CA ASP A 225 4.16 14.52 8.30
C ASP A 225 4.26 14.21 6.81
N ASN A 226 5.06 13.20 6.42
CA ASN A 226 5.25 12.83 5.02
C ASN A 226 3.92 12.35 4.40
N THR A 227 3.21 11.47 5.08
CA THR A 227 1.93 10.95 4.59
C THR A 227 0.85 12.03 4.58
N ARG A 228 0.85 12.98 5.53
CA ARG A 228 -0.03 14.17 5.49
C ARG A 228 0.21 15.00 4.23
N VAL A 229 1.47 15.33 3.92
CA VAL A 229 1.84 16.08 2.70
C VAL A 229 1.39 15.33 1.44
N MET A 230 1.65 14.03 1.36
CA MET A 230 1.24 13.22 0.21
C MET A 230 -0.29 13.10 0.09
N ARG A 231 -1.01 12.94 1.20
CA ARG A 231 -2.49 12.94 1.22
C ARG A 231 -3.06 14.26 0.73
N ASP A 232 -2.51 15.40 1.15
CA ASP A 232 -2.96 16.72 0.68
C ASP A 232 -2.70 16.90 -0.83
N ALA A 233 -1.57 16.40 -1.33
CA ALA A 233 -1.25 16.40 -2.76
C ALA A 233 -2.24 15.52 -3.56
N VAL A 234 -2.57 14.33 -3.07
CA VAL A 234 -3.59 13.44 -3.67
C VAL A 234 -4.99 14.06 -3.62
N ARG A 235 -5.40 14.62 -2.47
CA ARG A 235 -6.72 15.26 -2.29
C ARG A 235 -6.95 16.40 -3.26
N SER A 236 -5.89 17.15 -3.57
CA SER A 236 -5.93 18.32 -4.45
C SER A 236 -5.59 18.01 -5.91
N ASP A 237 -5.43 16.75 -6.32
CA ASP A 237 -5.06 16.39 -7.70
C ASP A 237 -6.30 16.17 -8.58
N GLU A 238 -6.71 17.22 -9.27
CA GLU A 238 -7.86 17.21 -10.18
C GLU A 238 -7.68 16.24 -11.36
N LEU A 239 -6.44 16.03 -11.83
CA LEU A 239 -6.17 15.10 -12.92
C LEU A 239 -6.36 13.66 -12.46
N LEU A 240 -5.79 13.30 -11.31
CA LEU A 240 -6.01 11.98 -10.71
C LEU A 240 -7.51 11.74 -10.52
N ARG A 241 -8.23 12.70 -9.92
CA ARG A 241 -9.68 12.62 -9.71
C ARG A 241 -10.45 12.39 -11.01
N LEU A 242 -10.12 13.11 -12.07
CA LEU A 242 -10.73 12.96 -13.39
C LEU A 242 -10.58 11.53 -13.93
N LEU A 243 -9.37 10.96 -13.83
CA LEU A 243 -9.06 9.63 -14.36
C LEU A 243 -9.69 8.52 -13.52
N VAL A 244 -9.57 8.55 -12.19
CA VAL A 244 -10.14 7.49 -11.34
C VAL A 244 -11.66 7.50 -11.30
N SER A 245 -12.30 8.61 -11.67
CA SER A 245 -13.76 8.70 -11.76
C SER A 245 -14.35 7.93 -12.94
N GLN A 246 -13.54 7.51 -13.90
CA GLN A 246 -14.04 6.81 -15.08
C GLN A 246 -14.51 5.39 -14.72
N PRO A 247 -15.59 4.87 -15.34
CA PRO A 247 -16.25 3.65 -14.87
C PRO A 247 -15.36 2.40 -14.80
N SER A 248 -14.39 2.26 -15.71
CA SER A 248 -13.47 1.11 -15.75
C SER A 248 -12.09 1.42 -15.16
N ALA A 249 -11.92 2.60 -14.55
CA ALA A 249 -10.65 3.00 -13.98
C ALA A 249 -10.25 2.08 -12.83
N ARG A 250 -8.98 1.68 -12.83
CA ARG A 250 -8.37 0.86 -11.80
C ARG A 250 -7.01 1.42 -11.45
N VAL A 251 -6.57 1.09 -10.23
CA VAL A 251 -5.28 1.54 -9.73
C VAL A 251 -4.48 0.42 -9.09
N SER A 252 -3.16 0.57 -9.17
CA SER A 252 -2.18 -0.12 -8.37
C SER A 252 -1.24 0.90 -7.78
N VAL A 253 -0.72 0.60 -6.60
CA VAL A 253 0.12 1.51 -5.85
C VAL A 253 1.41 0.82 -5.50
N ILE A 254 2.53 1.52 -5.67
CA ILE A 254 3.79 1.22 -5.00
C ILE A 254 4.12 2.42 -4.12
N GLY A 255 4.28 2.18 -2.83
CA GLY A 255 4.70 3.17 -1.86
C GLY A 255 5.95 2.73 -1.12
N HIS A 256 6.63 3.72 -0.54
CA HIS A 256 7.82 3.49 0.25
C HIS A 256 7.99 4.56 1.33
N THR A 257 8.47 4.15 2.50
CA THR A 257 9.15 5.05 3.44
C THR A 257 10.62 4.68 3.50
N ARG A 258 11.48 5.67 3.31
CA ARG A 258 12.92 5.52 3.10
C ARG A 258 13.68 6.13 4.26
N TRP A 259 14.55 5.34 4.86
CA TRP A 259 15.66 5.78 5.70
C TRP A 259 16.94 5.82 4.86
N ALA A 260 17.51 6.99 4.62
CA ALA A 260 18.57 7.16 3.63
C ALA A 260 19.92 6.51 4.04
N SER A 261 20.29 5.40 3.39
CA SER A 261 21.62 4.75 3.41
C SER A 261 22.52 5.28 2.27
N VAL A 262 22.05 5.18 1.03
CA VAL A 262 22.74 5.64 -0.19
C VAL A 262 21.99 6.81 -0.83
N GLY A 263 22.64 7.98 -0.90
CA GLY A 263 22.06 9.22 -1.45
C GLY A 263 21.37 10.09 -0.39
N ILE A 264 21.36 11.41 -0.62
CA ILE A 264 20.82 12.38 0.34
C ILE A 264 19.30 12.25 0.54
N ILE A 265 18.77 12.92 1.55
CA ILE A 265 17.32 13.00 1.80
C ILE A 265 16.79 14.10 0.88
N SER A 266 16.09 13.71 -0.18
CA SER A 266 15.44 14.64 -1.11
C SER A 266 14.37 13.91 -1.90
N GLU A 267 13.38 14.64 -2.44
CA GLU A 267 12.32 14.03 -3.26
C GLU A 267 12.85 13.22 -4.46
N PRO A 268 13.89 13.65 -5.20
CA PRO A 268 14.46 12.84 -6.28
C PRO A 268 15.00 11.48 -5.82
N ASN A 269 15.41 11.37 -4.55
CA ASN A 269 15.94 10.15 -3.94
C ASN A 269 14.89 9.35 -3.15
N ALA A 270 13.71 9.93 -2.89
CA ALA A 270 12.60 9.22 -2.27
C ALA A 270 12.03 8.20 -3.27
N HIS A 271 11.77 6.98 -2.80
CA HIS A 271 11.20 5.94 -3.63
C HIS A 271 9.66 6.09 -3.67
N PRO A 272 8.97 5.63 -4.73
CA PRO A 272 9.53 4.96 -5.91
C PRO A 272 10.33 5.89 -6.84
N VAL A 273 11.37 5.34 -7.47
CA VAL A 273 12.13 5.97 -8.55
C VAL A 273 11.70 5.38 -9.90
N ASN A 274 11.79 6.15 -10.99
CA ASN A 274 11.33 5.72 -12.32
C ASN A 274 12.47 5.21 -13.21
N SER A 275 12.16 4.69 -14.40
CA SER A 275 13.14 4.14 -15.37
C SER A 275 13.83 5.16 -16.27
N GLU A 276 13.44 6.44 -16.21
CA GLU A 276 13.87 7.44 -17.19
C GLU A 276 15.35 7.82 -17.06
N GLU A 277 15.96 8.11 -18.22
CA GLU A 277 17.35 8.55 -18.34
C GLU A 277 17.45 9.92 -19.00
N VAL A 278 18.45 10.70 -18.61
CA VAL A 278 18.75 12.00 -19.21
C VAL A 278 19.13 11.81 -20.67
N GLY A 279 18.43 12.52 -21.55
CA GLY A 279 18.68 12.49 -23.00
C GLY A 279 18.21 11.21 -23.70
N ALA A 280 17.46 10.34 -23.01
CA ALA A 280 16.79 9.21 -23.66
C ALA A 280 15.64 9.69 -24.56
N ALA A 281 15.40 8.96 -25.65
CA ALA A 281 14.26 9.22 -26.51
C ALA A 281 12.94 8.90 -25.78
N ALA A 282 11.90 9.68 -26.06
CA ALA A 282 10.55 9.34 -25.65
C ALA A 282 10.16 7.97 -26.22
N GLY A 283 9.35 7.22 -25.48
CA GLY A 283 8.84 5.92 -25.95
C GLY A 283 9.44 4.68 -25.27
N ALA A 284 10.46 4.84 -24.43
CA ALA A 284 11.02 3.72 -23.68
C ALA A 284 9.98 3.12 -22.70
N PRO A 285 10.06 1.80 -22.40
CA PRO A 285 9.24 1.17 -21.39
C PRO A 285 9.34 1.89 -20.05
N TYR A 286 8.19 2.23 -19.47
CA TYR A 286 8.13 3.02 -18.24
C TYR A 286 7.89 2.12 -17.03
N LEU A 287 8.81 2.17 -16.07
CA LEU A 287 8.75 1.41 -14.83
C LEU A 287 9.03 2.32 -13.63
N VAL A 288 8.52 1.89 -12.48
CA VAL A 288 8.89 2.43 -11.17
C VAL A 288 9.34 1.30 -10.26
N ALA A 289 10.26 1.58 -9.34
CA ALA A 289 10.68 0.63 -8.33
C ALA A 289 10.93 1.28 -6.97
N ALA A 290 10.77 0.49 -5.92
CA ALA A 290 11.17 0.80 -4.56
C ALA A 290 12.12 -0.29 -4.05
N LEU A 291 13.03 0.11 -3.16
CA LEU A 291 14.08 -0.74 -2.61
C LEU A 291 14.15 -0.58 -1.09
N ASN A 292 14.15 -1.71 -0.42
CA ASN A 292 14.60 -1.84 0.96
C ASN A 292 15.97 -2.53 0.97
N GLY A 293 16.93 -1.98 1.72
CA GLY A 293 18.33 -2.40 1.66
C GLY A 293 19.13 -1.65 0.60
N ASP A 294 20.30 -2.19 0.24
CA ASP A 294 21.29 -1.51 -0.60
C ASP A 294 21.73 -2.42 -1.77
N VAL A 295 21.82 -1.84 -2.98
CA VAL A 295 22.50 -2.46 -4.13
C VAL A 295 23.97 -2.02 -4.12
N ASP A 296 24.84 -2.86 -3.55
CA ASP A 296 26.24 -2.54 -3.27
C ASP A 296 27.02 -2.20 -4.56
N ASN A 297 26.70 -2.88 -5.66
CA ASN A 297 27.37 -2.72 -6.95
C ASN A 297 26.65 -1.76 -7.93
N HIS A 298 25.75 -0.89 -7.45
CA HIS A 298 24.97 0.03 -8.31
C HIS A 298 25.85 0.95 -9.18
N ALA A 299 26.98 1.44 -8.64
CA ALA A 299 27.90 2.31 -9.36
C ALA A 299 28.59 1.58 -10.52
N GLU A 300 28.96 0.31 -10.31
CA GLU A 300 29.52 -0.54 -11.36
C GLU A 300 28.49 -0.82 -12.45
N ILE A 301 27.25 -1.17 -12.07
CA ILE A 301 26.15 -1.42 -13.02
C ILE A 301 25.87 -0.17 -13.86
N THR A 302 25.83 1.01 -13.22
CA THR A 302 25.64 2.30 -13.89
C THR A 302 26.71 2.53 -14.95
N LEU A 303 27.98 2.29 -14.62
CA LEU A 303 29.11 2.42 -15.55
C LEU A 303 29.05 1.39 -16.69
N ARG A 304 28.90 0.10 -16.33
CA ARG A 304 28.92 -1.03 -17.28
C ARG A 304 27.81 -0.93 -18.31
N ARG A 305 26.62 -0.47 -17.90
CA ARG A 305 25.45 -0.26 -18.77
C ARG A 305 25.36 1.14 -19.35
N SER A 306 26.30 2.04 -19.01
CA SER A 306 26.31 3.43 -19.45
C SER A 306 25.00 4.18 -19.17
N LEU A 307 24.39 3.91 -18.01
CA LEU A 307 23.11 4.53 -17.62
C LEU A 307 23.30 6.04 -17.42
N LYS A 308 22.34 6.84 -17.89
CA LYS A 308 22.35 8.31 -17.80
C LYS A 308 21.35 8.78 -16.74
N ILE A 309 21.77 8.72 -15.49
CA ILE A 309 20.96 9.16 -14.34
C ILE A 309 21.17 10.67 -14.13
N ALA A 310 20.09 11.41 -13.85
CA ALA A 310 20.16 12.82 -13.50
C ALA A 310 20.94 13.00 -12.17
N GLU A 311 21.89 13.93 -12.15
CA GLU A 311 22.86 14.09 -11.04
C GLU A 311 22.23 14.21 -9.64
N PRO A 312 21.09 14.90 -9.41
CA PRO A 312 20.45 14.95 -8.10
C PRO A 312 19.91 13.61 -7.59
N ILE A 313 19.73 12.62 -8.47
CA ILE A 313 19.31 11.25 -8.13
C ILE A 313 20.58 10.43 -7.83
N THR A 314 20.82 10.22 -6.55
CA THR A 314 22.01 9.56 -5.99
C THR A 314 21.69 8.24 -5.28
N THR A 315 20.41 7.86 -5.17
CA THR A 315 20.01 6.54 -4.65
C THR A 315 20.36 5.43 -5.64
N ASP A 316 20.95 4.38 -5.10
CA ASP A 316 21.21 3.10 -5.73
C ASP A 316 19.97 2.48 -6.39
N ALA A 317 18.78 2.60 -5.78
CA ALA A 317 17.53 2.06 -6.31
C ALA A 317 17.21 2.47 -7.75
N LYS A 318 17.75 3.60 -8.23
CA LYS A 318 17.54 4.10 -9.60
C LYS A 318 18.08 3.14 -10.67
N VAL A 319 19.08 2.30 -10.36
CA VAL A 319 19.57 1.32 -11.35
C VAL A 319 18.52 0.27 -11.68
N ILE A 320 17.58 -0.01 -10.76
CA ILE A 320 16.57 -1.06 -10.90
C ILE A 320 15.65 -0.81 -12.10
N PRO A 321 14.75 0.21 -12.09
CA PRO A 321 13.80 0.39 -13.19
C PRO A 321 14.52 0.79 -14.49
N THR A 322 15.68 1.44 -14.39
CA THR A 322 16.47 1.89 -15.55
C THR A 322 17.07 0.70 -16.32
N ALA A 323 17.72 -0.25 -15.63
CA ALA A 323 18.28 -1.44 -16.27
C ALA A 323 17.19 -2.34 -16.86
N VAL A 324 16.06 -2.50 -16.16
CA VAL A 324 14.91 -3.26 -16.69
C VAL A 324 14.37 -2.64 -17.98
N SER A 325 14.15 -1.32 -18.00
CA SER A 325 13.66 -0.61 -19.19
C SER A 325 14.61 -0.77 -20.39
N ARG A 326 15.93 -0.75 -20.16
CA ARG A 326 16.94 -1.00 -21.21
C ARG A 326 16.87 -2.40 -21.79
N LEU A 327 16.70 -3.42 -20.95
CA LEU A 327 16.59 -4.81 -21.41
C LEU A 327 15.30 -5.03 -22.21
N ILE A 328 14.16 -4.45 -21.78
CA ILE A 328 12.91 -4.51 -22.54
C ILE A 328 13.07 -3.80 -23.89
N SER A 329 13.72 -2.63 -23.91
CA SER A 329 14.04 -1.94 -25.16
C SER A 329 14.97 -2.75 -26.08
N GLY A 330 15.77 -3.65 -25.51
CA GLY A 330 16.61 -4.61 -26.23
C GLY A 330 15.88 -5.88 -26.69
N GLY A 331 14.59 -6.02 -26.42
CA GLY A 331 13.75 -7.12 -26.87
C GLY A 331 13.43 -8.20 -25.82
N SER A 332 13.88 -8.06 -24.57
CA SER A 332 13.49 -8.97 -23.48
C SER A 332 12.04 -8.77 -23.08
N SER A 333 11.37 -9.84 -22.62
CA SER A 333 10.08 -9.68 -21.94
C SER A 333 10.26 -8.96 -20.59
N LEU A 334 9.17 -8.41 -20.04
CA LEU A 334 9.18 -7.72 -18.75
C LEU A 334 9.76 -8.60 -17.62
N GLU A 335 9.33 -9.85 -17.56
CA GLU A 335 9.74 -10.81 -16.52
C GLU A 335 11.22 -11.20 -16.67
N GLU A 336 11.68 -11.48 -17.89
CA GLU A 336 13.09 -11.78 -18.16
C GLU A 336 14.00 -10.58 -17.86
N ALA A 337 13.57 -9.37 -18.26
CA ALA A 337 14.31 -8.15 -18.01
C ALA A 337 14.43 -7.85 -16.52
N PHE A 338 13.34 -8.00 -15.76
CA PHE A 338 13.36 -7.84 -14.31
C PHE A 338 14.29 -8.86 -13.66
N ARG A 339 14.13 -10.14 -14.01
CA ARG A 339 14.94 -11.22 -13.45
C ARG A 339 16.43 -11.06 -13.73
N ALA A 340 16.80 -10.82 -14.99
CA ALA A 340 18.19 -10.61 -15.37
C ALA A 340 18.81 -9.40 -14.64
N THR A 341 18.02 -8.33 -14.45
CA THR A 341 18.48 -7.15 -13.70
C THR A 341 18.74 -7.47 -12.24
N VAL A 342 17.80 -8.11 -11.53
CA VAL A 342 17.97 -8.37 -10.09
C VAL A 342 19.01 -9.44 -9.79
N SER A 343 19.26 -10.37 -10.72
CA SER A 343 20.33 -11.38 -10.59
C SER A 343 21.74 -10.77 -10.60
N GLU A 344 21.91 -9.55 -11.12
CA GLU A 344 23.21 -8.85 -11.10
C GLU A 344 23.50 -8.12 -9.79
N PHE A 345 22.50 -7.93 -8.92
CA PHE A 345 22.65 -7.09 -7.74
C PHE A 345 23.38 -7.78 -6.60
N GLU A 346 24.42 -7.14 -6.10
CA GLU A 346 25.09 -7.52 -4.86
C GLU A 346 24.48 -6.73 -3.68
N GLY A 347 24.47 -7.36 -2.50
CA GLY A 347 23.91 -6.78 -1.28
C GLY A 347 22.68 -7.54 -0.74
N SER A 348 22.00 -6.89 0.20
CA SER A 348 20.78 -7.39 0.85
C SER A 348 19.63 -6.49 0.43
N VAL A 349 18.71 -7.01 -0.39
CA VAL A 349 17.70 -6.20 -1.08
C VAL A 349 16.33 -6.84 -1.02
N ALA A 350 15.31 -6.01 -0.79
CA ALA A 350 13.91 -6.30 -1.10
C ALA A 350 13.44 -5.27 -2.12
N ILE A 351 12.92 -5.74 -3.25
CA ILE A 351 12.59 -4.90 -4.40
C ILE A 351 11.13 -5.13 -4.76
N ALA A 352 10.42 -4.04 -5.01
CA ALA A 352 9.14 -4.06 -5.71
C ALA A 352 9.22 -3.15 -6.94
N ALA A 353 8.75 -3.64 -8.08
CA ALA A 353 8.71 -2.88 -9.32
C ALA A 353 7.37 -3.04 -10.04
N ALA A 354 6.88 -1.98 -10.68
CA ALA A 354 5.71 -2.00 -11.55
C ALA A 354 6.03 -1.35 -12.88
N SER A 355 5.37 -1.84 -13.93
CA SER A 355 5.45 -1.30 -15.28
C SER A 355 4.11 -0.68 -15.66
N ALA A 356 4.15 0.47 -16.33
CA ALA A 356 2.95 1.02 -16.96
C ALA A 356 2.39 0.06 -18.04
N ASP A 357 3.23 -0.78 -18.65
CA ASP A 357 2.79 -1.76 -19.67
C ASP A 357 2.12 -3.00 -19.07
N ALA A 358 2.20 -3.19 -17.75
CA ALA A 358 1.52 -4.28 -17.03
C ALA A 358 1.03 -3.76 -15.65
N PRO A 359 0.10 -2.78 -15.63
CA PRO A 359 -0.19 -2.01 -14.42
C PRO A 359 -0.94 -2.81 -13.34
N ASN A 360 -1.47 -3.99 -13.70
CA ASN A 360 -2.11 -4.94 -12.81
C ASN A 360 -1.15 -5.99 -12.22
N THR A 361 0.17 -5.81 -12.40
CA THR A 361 1.21 -6.72 -11.94
C THR A 361 2.28 -5.94 -11.19
N VAL A 362 2.76 -6.51 -10.09
CA VAL A 362 3.95 -6.04 -9.36
C VAL A 362 4.95 -7.18 -9.34
N MET A 363 6.20 -6.89 -9.70
CA MET A 363 7.31 -7.83 -9.65
C MET A 363 8.06 -7.63 -8.36
N LEU A 364 8.42 -8.74 -7.71
CA LEU A 364 9.09 -8.76 -6.43
C LEU A 364 10.42 -9.51 -6.55
N ALA A 365 11.45 -9.03 -5.85
CA ALA A 365 12.68 -9.78 -5.65
C ALA A 365 13.15 -9.61 -4.21
N LEU A 366 13.73 -10.66 -3.63
CA LEU A 366 14.27 -10.65 -2.28
C LEU A 366 15.60 -11.40 -2.28
N ARG A 367 16.65 -10.80 -1.72
CA ARG A 367 17.96 -11.42 -1.56
C ARG A 367 18.53 -11.06 -0.20
N GLY A 368 19.00 -12.07 0.52
CA GLY A 368 19.58 -11.93 1.84
C GLY A 368 18.53 -11.98 2.96
N SER A 369 19.03 -12.04 4.19
CA SER A 369 18.21 -12.24 5.41
C SER A 369 17.79 -10.95 6.10
N GLY A 370 18.37 -9.81 5.70
CA GLY A 370 18.19 -8.52 6.38
C GLY A 370 16.94 -7.75 5.97
N GLN A 371 16.27 -8.17 4.88
CA GLN A 371 15.06 -7.53 4.36
C GLN A 371 13.90 -8.54 4.32
N GLY A 372 12.68 -8.06 4.30
CA GLY A 372 11.47 -8.89 4.25
C GLY A 372 10.47 -8.40 3.22
N LEU A 373 9.69 -9.33 2.69
CA LEU A 373 8.47 -9.06 1.92
C LEU A 373 7.40 -10.09 2.32
N CYS A 374 6.23 -9.58 2.71
CA CYS A 374 5.03 -10.34 3.03
C CYS A 374 3.97 -10.03 1.98
N VAL A 375 3.48 -11.06 1.28
CA VAL A 375 2.40 -10.96 0.29
C VAL A 375 1.09 -11.35 0.96
N GLY A 376 0.35 -10.35 1.43
CA GLY A 376 -1.00 -10.47 1.96
C GLY A 376 -2.02 -10.85 0.89
N LEU A 377 -2.85 -11.83 1.21
CA LEU A 377 -3.93 -12.34 0.40
C LEU A 377 -5.26 -11.83 0.96
N ALA A 378 -5.82 -10.81 0.31
CA ALA A 378 -7.16 -10.30 0.60
C ALA A 378 -8.13 -10.66 -0.53
N GLU A 379 -9.43 -10.53 -0.28
CA GLU A 379 -10.48 -10.95 -1.21
C GLU A 379 -10.35 -10.29 -2.60
N ASP A 380 -10.14 -8.99 -2.62
CA ASP A 380 -10.19 -8.15 -3.82
C ASP A 380 -8.86 -7.42 -4.08
N ARG A 381 -7.77 -7.81 -3.41
CA ARG A 381 -6.46 -7.19 -3.59
C ARG A 381 -5.32 -8.10 -3.15
N PHE A 382 -4.14 -7.85 -3.72
CA PHE A 382 -2.89 -8.31 -3.14
C PHE A 382 -2.20 -7.12 -2.47
N ILE A 383 -1.65 -7.35 -1.29
CA ILE A 383 -0.91 -6.33 -0.55
C ILE A 383 0.48 -6.87 -0.28
N VAL A 384 1.51 -6.18 -0.74
CA VAL A 384 2.90 -6.53 -0.45
C VAL A 384 3.41 -5.53 0.56
N ALA A 385 3.89 -5.97 1.70
CA ALA A 385 4.54 -5.09 2.67
C ALA A 385 5.87 -5.67 3.10
N SER A 386 6.85 -4.83 3.46
CA SER A 386 8.11 -5.35 3.99
C SER A 386 7.97 -6.00 5.37
N GLU A 387 6.92 -5.66 6.11
CA GLU A 387 6.59 -6.21 7.41
C GLU A 387 5.11 -6.58 7.52
N PRO A 388 4.73 -7.56 8.36
CA PRO A 388 3.33 -7.96 8.54
C PRO A 388 2.38 -6.81 8.94
N TYR A 389 2.89 -5.77 9.59
CA TYR A 389 2.10 -4.59 9.98
C TYR A 389 1.51 -3.83 8.78
N GLY A 390 2.09 -3.97 7.58
CA GLY A 390 1.55 -3.36 6.36
C GLY A 390 0.43 -4.16 5.69
N VAL A 391 0.18 -5.42 6.12
CA VAL A 391 -0.90 -6.28 5.56
C VAL A 391 -2.04 -6.54 6.55
N VAL A 392 -1.77 -6.43 7.86
CA VAL A 392 -2.68 -6.84 8.95
C VAL A 392 -4.04 -6.14 8.90
N GLU A 393 -4.09 -4.92 8.34
CA GLU A 393 -5.32 -4.15 8.16
C GLU A 393 -6.35 -4.87 7.29
N GLU A 394 -5.94 -5.72 6.33
CA GLU A 394 -6.90 -6.40 5.44
C GLU A 394 -6.88 -7.92 5.62
N THR A 395 -5.75 -8.50 6.00
CA THR A 395 -5.62 -9.95 6.07
C THR A 395 -4.55 -10.41 7.04
N LEU A 396 -4.84 -11.52 7.72
CA LEU A 396 -3.86 -12.28 8.50
C LEU A 396 -3.20 -13.37 7.65
N GLY A 397 -3.75 -13.67 6.47
CA GLY A 397 -3.21 -14.65 5.54
C GLY A 397 -2.19 -14.00 4.62
N TYR A 398 -0.90 -14.33 4.81
CA TYR A 398 0.17 -13.84 3.96
C TYR A 398 1.21 -14.91 3.67
N LEU A 399 1.92 -14.74 2.56
CA LEU A 399 3.11 -15.52 2.21
C LEU A 399 4.34 -14.66 2.51
N ARG A 400 5.27 -15.16 3.33
CA ARG A 400 6.58 -14.52 3.52
C ARG A 400 7.54 -15.04 2.45
N MET A 401 8.13 -14.14 1.67
CA MET A 401 9.16 -14.51 0.70
C MET A 401 10.42 -14.99 1.44
N ASP A 402 11.09 -16.00 0.86
CA ASP A 402 12.39 -16.49 1.31
C ASP A 402 13.48 -15.87 0.43
N GLY A 403 14.41 -15.15 1.05
CA GLY A 403 15.56 -14.53 0.37
C GLY A 403 16.90 -15.20 0.70
N GLU A 404 16.90 -16.23 1.54
CA GLU A 404 18.10 -16.97 1.96
C GLU A 404 18.34 -18.21 1.12
N ALA A 405 17.28 -18.77 0.53
CA ALA A 405 17.40 -19.87 -0.41
C ALA A 405 18.38 -19.52 -1.54
N LEU A 406 19.33 -20.41 -1.80
CA LEU A 406 20.21 -20.27 -2.95
C LEU A 406 19.38 -20.49 -4.21
N ALA A 407 19.51 -19.57 -5.17
CA ALA A 407 19.00 -19.78 -6.52
C ALA A 407 19.55 -21.12 -7.04
N VAL A 408 18.65 -21.96 -7.52
CA VAL A 408 18.95 -23.22 -8.18
C VAL A 408 19.46 -22.91 -9.58
N ASP A 409 20.64 -23.42 -9.91
CA ASP A 409 21.24 -23.25 -11.24
C ASP A 409 20.27 -23.69 -12.34
N ASN A 410 20.02 -22.80 -13.32
CA ASN A 410 19.06 -22.96 -14.41
C ASN A 410 17.58 -23.00 -14.02
N ASP A 411 17.22 -22.74 -12.76
CA ASP A 411 15.86 -22.41 -12.38
C ASP A 411 15.77 -20.91 -12.05
N PRO A 412 15.50 -20.07 -13.06
CA PRO A 412 15.37 -18.65 -12.83
C PRO A 412 14.32 -18.29 -11.78
N SER A 413 13.33 -19.16 -11.53
CA SER A 413 12.20 -18.94 -10.61
C SER A 413 12.43 -19.36 -9.17
N SER A 414 13.61 -19.91 -8.88
CA SER A 414 14.03 -20.38 -7.56
C SER A 414 14.61 -19.29 -6.65
#